data_AF-A0A9P1FNY7-F1
#
_entry.id   AF-A0A9P1FNY7-F1
#
_cell.length_a   1.000
_cell.length_b   1.000
_cell.length_c   1.000
_cell.angle_alpha   90.00
_cell.angle_beta   90.00
_cell.angle_gamma   90.00
#
_symmetry.space_group_name_H-M   'P 1'
#
loop_
_entity.id
_entity.type
_entity.pdbx_description
1 polymer ?
#
loop_
_entity_poly.entity_id
_entity_poly.type
_entity_poly.pdbx_seq_one_letter_code
_entity_poly.pdbx_strand_id
1 'polypeptide(L)'
;MGAKQSAMAKDGQTAITYTYTDEAPMLATHAFYPIIQAFCSQAKIPVQIRDISVAGRLISHFPDYLSPEQKKESLTPETPTIEVDQLAALGEMAKGGKANIIKLPNVSASLPQLKECIAELQGKGYKIPNYPEDPKDDAEKEIKARYAKVLGSAVNPVLREGNSDRRAAVPVKEYAFKYPHSMGKWLPDSKTHVSSMEEGDFFSHEKSVVISEKCEARIEMLSEDGKVTVLKDKLTLQKDEVLDASFINCKMLRRFFEEQIAERGVMFSLHLKATMMKVSDPIMFGHCVKAYFKDVFAKYAETFEKIGVNANNGLGDMAKINEAQIRRANLGWSPRSRIPSRPQIQRKSVFSPRRDGSLWVCVIN
;
A
#
# COMPACT_ATOMS: atom_id res chain seq x y z
N MET A 1 -33.78 -26.23 -5.43
CA MET A 1 -34.59 -25.01 -5.63
C MET A 1 -33.73 -24.02 -6.40
N GLY A 2 -34.15 -23.65 -7.60
CA GLY A 2 -33.30 -22.99 -8.59
C GLY A 2 -32.78 -21.62 -8.14
N ALA A 3 -31.49 -21.39 -8.34
CA ALA A 3 -30.87 -20.07 -8.24
C ALA A 3 -31.55 -19.15 -9.27
N LYS A 4 -32.39 -18.22 -8.80
CA LYS A 4 -32.88 -17.14 -9.65
C LYS A 4 -31.67 -16.30 -10.05
N GLN A 5 -31.37 -16.25 -11.35
CA GLN A 5 -30.45 -15.28 -11.95
C GLN A 5 -30.71 -13.89 -11.34
N SER A 6 -29.66 -13.25 -10.84
CA SER A 6 -29.74 -11.90 -10.31
C SER A 6 -30.29 -10.97 -11.40
N ALA A 7 -31.43 -10.34 -11.14
CA ALA A 7 -31.97 -9.33 -12.05
C ALA A 7 -30.95 -8.19 -12.18
N MET A 8 -30.36 -8.02 -13.36
CA MET A 8 -29.57 -6.83 -13.68
C MET A 8 -30.47 -5.60 -13.50
N ALA A 9 -29.90 -4.51 -12.95
CA ALA A 9 -30.66 -3.29 -12.72
C ALA A 9 -31.22 -2.76 -14.05
N LYS A 10 -32.50 -2.38 -14.07
CA LYS A 10 -33.09 -1.66 -15.20
C LYS A 10 -32.50 -0.26 -15.27
N ASP A 11 -32.42 0.28 -16.48
CA ASP A 11 -31.87 1.61 -16.71
C ASP A 11 -32.62 2.66 -15.89
N GLY A 12 -31.88 3.44 -15.08
CA GLY A 12 -32.43 4.45 -14.16
C GLY A 12 -32.67 4.01 -12.70
N GLN A 13 -32.56 2.73 -12.35
CA GLN A 13 -32.74 2.23 -10.98
C GLN A 13 -31.42 2.30 -10.17
N THR A 14 -31.43 3.00 -9.02
CA THR A 14 -30.25 3.07 -8.13
C THR A 14 -29.96 1.70 -7.52
N ALA A 15 -28.86 1.08 -7.93
CA ALA A 15 -28.38 -0.18 -7.40
C ALA A 15 -27.32 0.04 -6.31
N ILE A 16 -27.29 -0.84 -5.31
CA ILE A 16 -26.17 -0.91 -4.37
C ILE A 16 -25.05 -1.67 -5.05
N THR A 17 -23.86 -1.09 -5.05
CA THR A 17 -22.65 -1.73 -5.52
C THR A 17 -21.82 -2.19 -4.33
N TYR A 18 -21.53 -3.49 -4.24
CA TYR A 18 -20.80 -4.12 -3.15
C TYR A 18 -19.42 -4.55 -3.65
N THR A 19 -18.35 -4.13 -2.99
CA THR A 19 -17.01 -4.48 -3.48
C THR A 19 -16.60 -5.88 -3.04
N TYR A 20 -16.20 -6.73 -3.99
CA TYR A 20 -15.44 -7.94 -3.73
C TYR A 20 -13.96 -7.57 -3.61
N THR A 21 -13.31 -8.00 -2.52
CA THR A 21 -11.98 -7.56 -2.12
C THR A 21 -11.09 -8.77 -1.83
N ASP A 22 -10.14 -8.63 -0.90
CA ASP A 22 -9.11 -9.63 -0.62
C ASP A 22 -9.29 -10.24 0.78
N GLU A 23 -8.60 -11.37 1.03
CA GLU A 23 -8.36 -11.94 2.36
C GLU A 23 -9.63 -12.14 3.22
N ALA A 24 -9.64 -11.66 4.47
CA ALA A 24 -10.75 -11.89 5.39
C ALA A 24 -12.07 -11.22 4.95
N PRO A 25 -12.10 -9.95 4.49
CA PRO A 25 -13.31 -9.34 3.93
C PRO A 25 -13.89 -10.12 2.73
N MET A 26 -13.04 -10.72 1.89
CA MET A 26 -13.47 -11.58 0.80
C MET A 26 -14.21 -12.82 1.32
N LEU A 27 -13.64 -13.52 2.30
CA LEU A 27 -14.29 -14.69 2.93
C LEU A 27 -15.63 -14.30 3.59
N ALA A 28 -15.68 -13.16 4.28
CA ALA A 28 -16.92 -12.66 4.87
C ALA A 28 -17.97 -12.32 3.80
N THR A 29 -17.54 -11.83 2.63
CA THR A 29 -18.42 -11.53 1.51
C THR A 29 -19.11 -12.78 0.99
N HIS A 30 -18.39 -13.90 0.83
CA HIS A 30 -18.98 -15.19 0.43
C HIS A 30 -20.13 -15.63 1.35
N ALA A 31 -20.03 -15.39 2.65
CA ALA A 31 -21.08 -15.74 3.60
C ALA A 31 -22.21 -14.69 3.68
N PHE A 32 -21.88 -13.40 3.65
CA PHE A 32 -22.81 -12.33 3.99
C PHE A 32 -23.52 -11.71 2.78
N TYR A 33 -22.88 -11.71 1.61
CA TYR A 33 -23.46 -11.13 0.40
C TYR A 33 -24.79 -11.79 -0.03
N PRO A 34 -24.96 -13.14 0.01
CA PRO A 34 -26.24 -13.75 -0.30
C PRO A 34 -27.37 -13.30 0.62
N ILE A 35 -27.05 -13.02 1.90
CA ILE A 35 -28.01 -12.49 2.89
C ILE A 35 -28.40 -11.07 2.50
N ILE A 36 -27.44 -10.19 2.18
CA ILE A 36 -27.72 -8.83 1.72
C ILE A 36 -28.64 -8.85 0.49
N GLN A 37 -28.31 -9.67 -0.51
CA GLN A 37 -29.13 -9.80 -1.72
C GLN A 37 -30.56 -10.24 -1.40
N ALA A 38 -30.73 -11.26 -0.55
CA ALA A 38 -32.04 -11.76 -0.16
C ALA A 38 -32.90 -10.68 0.50
N PHE A 39 -32.35 -9.91 1.44
CA PHE A 39 -33.07 -8.82 2.12
C PHE A 39 -33.37 -7.64 1.19
N CYS A 40 -32.38 -7.17 0.42
CA CYS A 40 -32.57 -6.06 -0.51
C CYS A 40 -33.59 -6.38 -1.63
N SER A 41 -33.70 -7.65 -2.02
CA SER A 41 -34.70 -8.09 -3.01
C SER A 41 -36.14 -7.83 -2.57
N GLN A 42 -36.44 -7.91 -1.26
CA GLN A 42 -37.77 -7.62 -0.72
C GLN A 42 -38.16 -6.14 -0.92
N ALA A 43 -37.16 -5.25 -0.89
CA ALA A 43 -37.32 -3.83 -1.16
C ALA A 43 -37.15 -3.46 -2.64
N LYS A 44 -36.98 -4.45 -3.54
CA LYS A 44 -36.67 -4.23 -4.97
C LYS A 44 -35.41 -3.37 -5.18
N ILE A 45 -34.42 -3.50 -4.30
CA ILE A 45 -33.13 -2.81 -4.43
C ILE A 45 -32.14 -3.80 -5.04
N PRO A 46 -31.65 -3.57 -6.27
CA PRO A 46 -30.62 -4.42 -6.85
C PRO A 46 -29.32 -4.25 -6.10
N VAL A 47 -28.62 -5.37 -5.86
CA VAL A 47 -27.26 -5.37 -5.31
C VAL A 47 -26.35 -6.07 -6.30
N GLN A 48 -25.29 -5.41 -6.71
CA GLN A 48 -24.32 -5.90 -7.69
C GLN A 48 -22.94 -5.93 -7.07
N ILE A 49 -22.15 -6.94 -7.41
CA ILE A 49 -20.78 -7.05 -6.92
C ILE A 49 -19.80 -6.47 -7.95
N ARG A 50 -18.72 -5.87 -7.48
CA ARG A 50 -17.62 -5.38 -8.33
C ARG A 50 -16.29 -5.84 -7.75
N ASP A 51 -15.51 -6.57 -8.54
CA ASP A 51 -14.22 -7.11 -8.11
C ASP A 51 -13.13 -6.04 -8.18
N ILE A 52 -12.60 -5.69 -7.02
CA ILE A 52 -11.45 -4.78 -6.87
C ILE A 52 -10.30 -5.45 -6.10
N SER A 53 -10.31 -6.79 -6.03
CA SER A 53 -9.20 -7.58 -5.49
C SER A 53 -7.89 -7.28 -6.23
N VAL A 54 -6.75 -7.61 -5.62
CA VAL A 54 -5.44 -7.50 -6.27
C VAL A 54 -5.42 -8.34 -7.56
N ALA A 55 -5.96 -9.56 -7.51
CA ALA A 55 -6.03 -10.43 -8.68
C ALA A 55 -6.91 -9.84 -9.80
N GLY A 56 -8.13 -9.39 -9.48
CA GLY A 56 -9.04 -8.80 -10.46
C GLY A 56 -8.44 -7.56 -11.14
N ARG A 57 -7.88 -6.63 -10.34
CA ARG A 57 -7.22 -5.42 -10.87
C ARG A 57 -5.96 -5.71 -11.66
N LEU A 58 -5.21 -6.75 -11.27
CA LEU A 58 -4.03 -7.16 -12.00
C LEU A 58 -4.43 -7.66 -13.38
N ILE A 59 -5.31 -8.65 -13.45
CA ILE A 59 -5.65 -9.30 -14.71
C ILE A 59 -6.32 -8.30 -15.68
N SER A 60 -7.15 -7.38 -15.19
CA SER A 60 -7.80 -6.36 -16.04
C SER A 60 -6.83 -5.40 -16.73
N HIS A 61 -5.57 -5.29 -16.27
CA HIS A 61 -4.54 -4.50 -16.92
C HIS A 61 -3.67 -5.29 -17.92
N PHE A 62 -3.85 -6.61 -18.02
CA PHE A 62 -3.12 -7.46 -18.97
C PHE A 62 -4.06 -8.26 -19.90
N PRO A 63 -5.08 -7.65 -20.52
CA PRO A 63 -5.99 -8.38 -21.41
C PRO A 63 -5.26 -9.01 -22.59
N ASP A 64 -4.17 -8.40 -23.05
CA ASP A 64 -3.37 -8.90 -24.19
C ASP A 64 -2.65 -10.23 -23.89
N TYR A 65 -2.55 -10.61 -22.61
CA TYR A 65 -1.93 -11.85 -22.15
C TYR A 65 -2.94 -12.95 -21.81
N LEU A 66 -4.23 -12.71 -22.09
CA LEU A 66 -5.33 -13.63 -21.79
C LEU A 66 -5.86 -14.27 -23.06
N SER A 67 -6.19 -15.56 -22.97
CA SER A 67 -6.97 -16.21 -24.05
C SER A 67 -8.37 -15.60 -24.16
N PRO A 68 -9.04 -15.72 -25.32
CA PRO A 68 -10.42 -15.28 -25.49
C PRO A 68 -11.39 -15.88 -24.46
N GLU A 69 -11.12 -17.09 -23.99
CA GLU A 69 -11.87 -17.79 -22.95
C GLU A 69 -11.61 -17.14 -21.58
N GLN A 70 -10.34 -16.94 -21.22
CA GLN A 70 -9.93 -16.30 -19.96
C GLN A 70 -10.48 -14.88 -19.79
N LYS A 71 -10.65 -14.13 -20.89
CA LYS A 71 -11.29 -12.79 -20.85
C LYS A 71 -12.75 -12.83 -20.42
N LYS A 72 -13.46 -13.90 -20.81
CA LYS A 72 -14.89 -14.11 -20.53
C LYS A 72 -15.13 -14.81 -19.19
N GLU A 73 -14.08 -15.37 -18.59
CA GLU A 73 -14.15 -15.93 -17.25
C GLU A 73 -14.40 -14.84 -16.20
N SER A 74 -14.90 -15.27 -15.05
CA SER A 74 -15.03 -14.46 -13.84
C SER A 74 -14.24 -15.16 -12.74
N LEU A 75 -13.57 -14.40 -11.86
CA LEU A 75 -12.81 -15.00 -10.76
C LEU A 75 -13.71 -15.70 -9.73
N THR A 76 -14.97 -15.27 -9.64
CA THR A 76 -16.04 -15.94 -8.89
C THR A 76 -17.36 -15.92 -9.67
N PRO A 77 -18.32 -16.83 -9.38
CA PRO A 77 -19.63 -16.85 -10.05
C PRO A 77 -20.41 -15.55 -9.93
N GLU A 78 -20.19 -14.79 -8.86
CA GLU A 78 -20.91 -13.56 -8.57
C GLU A 78 -20.29 -12.34 -9.25
N THR A 79 -18.98 -12.38 -9.52
CA THR A 79 -18.23 -11.23 -10.07
C THR A 79 -18.40 -11.06 -11.58
N PRO A 80 -18.28 -9.82 -12.10
CA PRO A 80 -18.23 -9.60 -13.54
C PRO A 80 -17.03 -10.28 -14.20
N THR A 81 -17.04 -10.30 -15.54
CA THR A 81 -15.95 -10.87 -16.34
C THR A 81 -14.64 -10.09 -16.16
N ILE A 82 -13.54 -10.82 -16.33
CA ILE A 82 -12.17 -10.36 -16.12
C ILE A 82 -11.75 -9.27 -17.12
N GLU A 83 -12.34 -9.24 -18.33
CA GLU A 83 -12.00 -8.27 -19.37
C GLU A 83 -12.26 -6.80 -18.96
N VAL A 84 -13.14 -6.56 -17.99
CA VAL A 84 -13.55 -5.21 -17.62
C VAL A 84 -12.78 -4.73 -16.39
N ASP A 85 -12.10 -3.59 -16.53
CA ASP A 85 -11.51 -2.85 -15.40
C ASP A 85 -12.63 -2.30 -14.49
N GLN A 86 -12.96 -3.09 -13.48
CA GLN A 86 -14.02 -2.76 -12.52
C GLN A 86 -13.68 -1.53 -11.67
N LEU A 87 -12.39 -1.28 -11.40
CA LEU A 87 -11.99 -0.13 -10.60
C LEU A 87 -12.19 1.16 -11.40
N ALA A 88 -11.82 1.17 -12.68
CA ALA A 88 -12.10 2.30 -13.57
C ALA A 88 -13.62 2.54 -13.69
N ALA A 89 -14.41 1.49 -13.90
CA ALA A 89 -15.86 1.60 -13.97
C ALA A 89 -16.49 2.16 -12.67
N LEU A 90 -15.97 1.76 -11.50
CA LEU A 90 -16.38 2.30 -10.21
C LEU A 90 -15.98 3.77 -10.03
N GLY A 91 -14.81 4.17 -10.55
CA GLY A 91 -14.37 5.57 -10.52
C GLY A 91 -15.30 6.48 -11.32
N GLU A 92 -15.69 6.07 -12.52
CA GLU A 92 -16.67 6.81 -13.32
C GLU A 92 -18.05 6.83 -12.63
N MET A 93 -18.45 5.72 -11.99
CA MET A 93 -19.67 5.69 -11.19
C MET A 93 -19.61 6.70 -10.03
N ALA A 94 -18.49 6.78 -9.30
CA ALA A 94 -18.33 7.64 -8.14
C ALA A 94 -18.44 9.14 -8.47
N LYS A 95 -18.10 9.54 -9.70
CA LYS A 95 -18.29 10.90 -10.22
C LYS A 95 -19.75 11.23 -10.56
N GLY A 96 -20.62 10.22 -10.60
CA GLY A 96 -22.04 10.37 -10.92
C GLY A 96 -22.90 10.59 -9.67
N GLY A 97 -23.97 11.39 -9.79
CA GLY A 97 -24.88 11.71 -8.69
C GLY A 97 -25.78 10.56 -8.20
N LYS A 98 -25.61 9.34 -8.72
CA LYS A 98 -26.41 8.15 -8.35
C LYS A 98 -25.56 7.01 -7.76
N ALA A 99 -24.28 7.25 -7.47
CA ALA A 99 -23.40 6.24 -6.90
C ALA A 99 -23.89 5.78 -5.51
N ASN A 100 -24.00 4.48 -5.30
CA ASN A 100 -24.21 3.88 -3.98
C ASN A 100 -23.26 2.70 -3.82
N ILE A 101 -22.08 2.95 -3.25
CA ILE A 101 -20.96 2.00 -3.20
C ILE A 101 -20.69 1.62 -1.73
N ILE A 102 -20.84 0.34 -1.41
CA ILE A 102 -20.38 -0.26 -0.15
C ILE A 102 -18.96 -0.80 -0.37
N LYS A 103 -17.99 -0.06 0.15
CA LYS A 103 -16.56 -0.37 0.01
C LYS A 103 -16.02 -1.12 1.25
N LEU A 104 -15.60 -2.36 1.04
CA LEU A 104 -14.96 -3.21 2.05
C LEU A 104 -13.45 -2.96 2.10
N PRO A 105 -12.75 -3.29 3.19
CA PRO A 105 -11.29 -3.22 3.23
C PRO A 105 -10.66 -4.09 2.13
N ASN A 106 -9.62 -3.58 1.46
CA ASN A 106 -8.90 -4.27 0.40
C ASN A 106 -7.38 -4.14 0.60
N VAL A 107 -6.61 -5.00 -0.05
CA VAL A 107 -5.15 -4.97 -0.02
C VAL A 107 -4.64 -3.79 -0.84
N SER A 108 -3.85 -2.93 -0.21
CA SER A 108 -2.94 -2.03 -0.91
C SER A 108 -1.63 -2.78 -1.13
N ALA A 109 -1.44 -3.34 -2.33
CA ALA A 109 -0.41 -4.36 -2.55
C ALA A 109 1.01 -3.78 -2.38
N SER A 110 1.79 -4.42 -1.50
CA SER A 110 3.25 -4.27 -1.49
C SER A 110 3.89 -5.02 -2.66
N LEU A 111 5.15 -4.74 -2.98
CA LEU A 111 5.86 -5.46 -4.04
C LEU A 111 5.93 -6.99 -3.80
N PRO A 112 6.20 -7.49 -2.58
CA PRO A 112 6.15 -8.93 -2.31
C PRO A 112 4.77 -9.54 -2.57
N GLN A 113 3.70 -8.92 -2.07
CA GLN A 113 2.33 -9.39 -2.28
C GLN A 113 1.94 -9.39 -3.76
N LEU A 114 2.39 -8.39 -4.53
CA LEU A 114 2.18 -8.38 -5.98
C LEU A 114 2.84 -9.59 -6.64
N LYS A 115 4.10 -9.90 -6.30
CA LYS A 115 4.83 -11.04 -6.86
C LYS A 115 4.19 -12.38 -6.49
N GLU A 116 3.71 -12.51 -5.27
CA GLU A 116 2.95 -13.70 -4.83
C GLU A 116 1.67 -13.86 -5.66
N CYS A 117 0.92 -12.78 -5.85
CA CYS A 117 -0.28 -12.79 -6.69
C CYS A 117 0.04 -13.14 -8.16
N ILE A 118 1.12 -12.59 -8.73
CA ILE A 118 1.59 -12.96 -10.08
C ILE A 118 1.87 -14.45 -10.17
N ALA A 119 2.64 -14.99 -9.21
CA ALA A 119 2.99 -16.41 -9.18
C ALA A 119 1.76 -17.31 -9.04
N GLU A 120 0.80 -16.93 -8.19
CA GLU A 120 -0.46 -17.67 -8.03
C GLU A 120 -1.28 -17.70 -9.33
N LEU A 121 -1.40 -16.55 -10.01
CA LEU A 121 -2.12 -16.45 -11.28
C LEU A 121 -1.41 -17.23 -12.40
N GLN A 122 -0.08 -17.16 -12.49
CA GLN A 122 0.70 -17.97 -13.42
C GLN A 122 0.51 -19.46 -13.16
N GLY A 123 0.48 -19.88 -11.88
CA GLY A 123 0.17 -21.26 -11.49
C GLY A 123 -1.24 -21.73 -11.90
N LYS A 124 -2.18 -20.79 -12.06
CA LYS A 124 -3.54 -21.03 -12.58
C LYS A 124 -3.64 -20.93 -14.11
N GLY A 125 -2.52 -20.74 -14.82
CA GLY A 125 -2.48 -20.74 -16.29
C GLY A 125 -2.66 -19.36 -16.93
N TYR A 126 -2.70 -18.27 -16.17
CA TYR A 126 -2.68 -16.91 -16.71
C TYR A 126 -1.27 -16.55 -17.18
N LYS A 127 -1.09 -16.25 -18.47
CA LYS A 127 0.23 -15.97 -19.06
C LYS A 127 0.73 -14.53 -18.84
N ILE A 128 0.41 -13.97 -17.67
CA ILE A 128 0.82 -12.61 -17.30
C ILE A 128 2.34 -12.53 -17.08
N PRO A 129 3.00 -11.42 -17.47
CA PRO A 129 4.44 -11.27 -17.35
C PRO A 129 4.89 -11.12 -15.90
N ASN A 130 6.13 -11.47 -15.58
CA ASN A 130 6.73 -11.17 -14.28
C ASN A 130 6.88 -9.65 -14.07
N TYR A 131 6.97 -9.21 -12.81
CA TYR A 131 7.26 -7.81 -12.51
C TYR A 131 8.73 -7.47 -12.79
N PRO A 132 9.04 -6.54 -13.71
CA PRO A 132 10.42 -6.14 -14.01
C PRO A 132 10.92 -5.14 -12.96
N GLU A 133 11.85 -5.58 -12.10
CA GLU A 133 12.44 -4.71 -11.07
C GLU A 133 13.26 -3.58 -11.69
N ASP A 134 14.09 -3.90 -12.67
CA ASP A 134 15.01 -2.99 -13.35
C ASP A 134 14.82 -3.10 -14.88
N PRO A 135 13.80 -2.40 -15.43
CA PRO A 135 13.38 -2.58 -16.82
C PRO A 135 14.47 -2.13 -17.80
N LYS A 136 14.80 -2.98 -18.77
CA LYS A 136 15.91 -2.78 -19.73
C LYS A 136 15.46 -2.23 -21.07
N ASP A 137 14.21 -2.43 -21.43
CA ASP A 137 13.63 -1.98 -22.69
C ASP A 137 12.26 -1.33 -22.48
N ASP A 138 11.67 -0.83 -23.57
CA ASP A 138 10.40 -0.12 -23.51
C ASP A 138 9.21 -1.06 -23.21
N ALA A 139 9.30 -2.35 -23.56
CA ALA A 139 8.28 -3.34 -23.22
C ALA A 139 8.26 -3.62 -21.71
N GLU A 140 9.42 -3.79 -21.07
CA GLU A 140 9.52 -3.95 -19.63
C GLU A 140 9.10 -2.68 -18.88
N LYS A 141 9.42 -1.49 -19.41
CA LYS A 141 8.90 -0.22 -18.84
C LYS A 141 7.39 -0.15 -18.89
N GLU A 142 6.79 -0.57 -20.00
CA GLU A 142 5.33 -0.61 -20.17
C GLU A 142 4.68 -1.60 -19.18
N ILE A 143 5.22 -2.82 -19.06
CA ILE A 143 4.77 -3.82 -18.08
C ILE A 143 4.87 -3.27 -16.66
N LYS A 144 5.99 -2.63 -16.31
CA LYS A 144 6.17 -1.99 -14.99
C LYS A 144 5.11 -0.91 -14.74
N ALA A 145 4.82 -0.09 -15.77
CA ALA A 145 3.82 0.96 -15.68
C ALA A 145 2.39 0.41 -15.48
N ARG A 146 2.05 -0.71 -16.14
CA ARG A 146 0.78 -1.42 -15.91
C ARG A 146 0.69 -1.92 -14.45
N TYR A 147 1.74 -2.56 -13.93
CA TYR A 147 1.77 -3.01 -12.53
C TYR A 147 1.74 -1.85 -11.52
N ALA A 148 2.31 -0.69 -11.86
CA ALA A 148 2.28 0.49 -11.00
C ALA A 148 0.86 1.01 -10.70
N LYS A 149 -0.13 0.68 -11.55
CA LYS A 149 -1.56 0.97 -11.33
C LYS A 149 -2.19 0.05 -10.29
N VAL A 150 -1.61 -1.12 -10.03
CA VAL A 150 -2.10 -2.11 -9.06
C VAL A 150 -1.45 -1.92 -7.68
N LEU A 151 -0.18 -1.47 -7.67
CA LEU A 151 0.65 -1.29 -6.48
C LEU A 151 0.18 -0.18 -5.54
N GLY A 152 0.32 -0.42 -4.24
CA GLY A 152 0.02 0.55 -3.19
C GLY A 152 -1.47 0.85 -3.08
N SER A 153 -1.81 2.07 -2.64
CA SER A 153 -3.20 2.50 -2.47
C SER A 153 -3.84 2.89 -3.80
N ALA A 154 -4.10 1.92 -4.67
CA ALA A 154 -4.68 2.14 -6.00
C ALA A 154 -6.18 2.43 -5.97
N VAL A 155 -6.91 1.84 -5.02
CA VAL A 155 -8.39 1.89 -5.00
C VAL A 155 -8.92 3.19 -4.40
N ASN A 156 -8.38 3.62 -3.25
CA ASN A 156 -8.93 4.76 -2.52
C ASN A 156 -8.91 6.07 -3.33
N PRO A 157 -7.84 6.42 -4.08
CA PRO A 157 -7.82 7.63 -4.89
C PRO A 157 -8.89 7.66 -5.99
N VAL A 158 -9.36 6.49 -6.45
CA VAL A 158 -10.38 6.39 -7.50
C VAL A 158 -11.80 6.50 -6.94
N LEU A 159 -12.04 6.01 -5.72
CA LEU A 159 -13.39 5.95 -5.16
C LEU A 159 -13.75 7.13 -4.24
N ARG A 160 -12.76 7.90 -3.79
CA ARG A 160 -12.96 8.99 -2.82
C ARG A 160 -13.17 10.33 -3.52
N GLU A 161 -14.23 10.41 -4.31
CA GLU A 161 -14.71 11.65 -4.95
C GLU A 161 -15.49 12.52 -3.95
N GLY A 162 -14.91 12.78 -2.78
CA GLY A 162 -15.54 13.52 -1.69
C GLY A 162 -14.74 13.50 -0.39
N ASN A 163 -15.25 14.22 0.60
CA ASN A 163 -14.65 14.31 1.94
C ASN A 163 -15.05 13.11 2.83
N SER A 164 -14.42 12.99 4.00
CA SER A 164 -14.67 11.89 4.94
C SER A 164 -15.56 12.32 6.11
N ASP A 165 -16.72 11.66 6.28
CA ASP A 165 -17.42 11.57 7.58
C ASP A 165 -17.06 10.24 8.24
N ARG A 166 -16.37 10.28 9.39
CA ARG A 166 -15.97 9.08 10.12
C ARG A 166 -16.26 9.23 11.61
N ARG A 167 -17.12 8.36 12.12
CA ARG A 167 -17.57 8.35 13.51
C ARG A 167 -17.86 6.93 14.00
N ALA A 168 -17.72 6.70 15.29
CA ALA A 168 -18.21 5.46 15.90
C ALA A 168 -19.74 5.47 15.90
N ALA A 169 -20.36 4.37 15.44
CA ALA A 169 -21.81 4.23 15.51
C ALA A 169 -22.27 4.17 16.97
N VAL A 170 -23.42 4.79 17.27
CA VAL A 170 -23.95 4.89 18.64
C VAL A 170 -24.09 3.51 19.32
N PRO A 171 -24.68 2.47 18.67
CA PRO A 171 -24.77 1.15 19.29
C PRO A 171 -23.40 0.51 19.59
N VAL A 172 -22.38 0.80 18.77
CA VAL A 172 -21.01 0.31 19.01
C VAL A 172 -20.40 1.00 20.23
N LYS A 173 -20.64 2.30 20.41
CA LYS A 173 -20.16 3.06 21.58
C LYS A 173 -20.85 2.60 22.87
N GLU A 174 -22.17 2.38 22.83
CA GLU A 174 -22.92 1.85 23.96
C GLU A 174 -22.47 0.43 24.33
N TYR A 175 -22.21 -0.42 23.34
CA TYR A 175 -21.66 -1.75 23.57
C TYR A 175 -20.29 -1.68 24.26
N ALA A 176 -19.39 -0.80 23.80
CA ALA A 176 -18.08 -0.62 24.42
C ALA A 176 -18.16 -0.06 25.86
N PHE A 177 -19.23 0.67 26.20
CA PHE A 177 -19.48 1.12 27.58
C PHE A 177 -19.92 -0.04 28.49
N LYS A 178 -20.80 -0.92 27.98
CA LYS A 178 -21.27 -2.10 28.72
C LYS A 178 -20.20 -3.18 28.84
N TYR A 179 -19.36 -3.32 27.82
CA TYR A 179 -18.30 -4.33 27.72
C TYR A 179 -16.97 -3.65 27.39
N PRO A 180 -16.34 -2.99 28.38
CA PRO A 180 -15.08 -2.29 28.16
C PRO A 180 -13.98 -3.27 27.74
N HIS A 181 -13.25 -2.89 26.70
CA HIS A 181 -12.07 -3.64 26.27
C HIS A 181 -10.89 -3.37 27.20
N SER A 182 -9.92 -4.28 27.20
CA SER A 182 -8.71 -4.12 28.00
C SER A 182 -7.94 -2.87 27.60
N MET A 183 -7.64 -2.03 28.60
CA MET A 183 -6.81 -0.85 28.48
C MET A 183 -5.58 -1.06 29.38
N GLY A 184 -4.39 -1.09 28.78
CA GLY A 184 -3.15 -1.22 29.53
C GLY A 184 -2.97 -0.07 30.52
N LYS A 185 -2.51 -0.37 31.74
CA LYS A 185 -2.20 0.65 32.74
C LYS A 185 -1.06 1.54 32.24
N TRP A 186 -1.28 2.84 32.24
CA TRP A 186 -0.20 3.82 32.06
C TRP A 186 0.51 4.05 33.39
N LEU A 187 1.84 3.92 33.37
CA LEU A 187 2.68 4.18 34.53
C LEU A 187 3.30 5.58 34.39
N PRO A 188 3.40 6.35 35.49
CA PRO A 188 3.97 7.70 35.47
C PRO A 188 5.47 7.71 35.13
N ASP A 189 6.16 6.60 35.32
CA ASP A 189 7.58 6.37 34.98
C ASP A 189 7.76 5.72 33.58
N SER A 190 6.72 5.72 32.74
CA SER A 190 6.80 5.26 31.36
C SER A 190 7.85 6.06 30.58
N LYS A 191 8.82 5.35 30.00
CA LYS A 191 9.86 5.94 29.12
C LYS A 191 9.43 6.04 27.65
N THR A 192 8.21 5.60 27.33
CA THR A 192 7.68 5.70 25.96
C THR A 192 7.54 7.16 25.57
N HIS A 193 8.18 7.53 24.47
CA HIS A 193 8.10 8.87 23.89
C HIS A 193 8.09 8.79 22.36
N VAL A 194 7.73 9.89 21.71
CA VAL A 194 7.84 10.05 20.26
C VAL A 194 9.05 10.94 20.00
N SER A 195 9.93 10.49 19.11
CA SER A 195 11.02 11.30 18.57
C SER A 195 10.75 11.63 17.12
N SER A 196 10.87 12.91 16.77
CA SER A 196 10.76 13.44 15.40
C SER A 196 11.91 14.40 15.12
N MET A 197 12.21 14.65 13.84
CA MET A 197 13.18 15.66 13.45
C MET A 197 12.68 17.06 13.85
N GLU A 198 13.57 17.91 14.37
CA GLU A 198 13.27 19.31 14.72
C GLU A 198 13.45 20.26 13.53
N GLU A 199 14.30 19.89 12.58
CA GLU A 199 14.63 20.64 11.37
C GLU A 199 15.03 19.67 10.24
N GLY A 200 14.97 20.14 9.00
CA GLY A 200 15.44 19.36 7.85
C GLY A 200 14.43 18.35 7.32
N ASP A 201 13.19 18.37 7.82
CA ASP A 201 12.10 17.46 7.46
C ASP A 201 11.09 18.11 6.51
N PHE A 202 10.03 17.39 6.15
CA PHE A 202 8.99 17.94 5.29
C PHE A 202 8.25 19.13 5.93
N PHE A 203 8.06 19.11 7.25
CA PHE A 203 7.34 20.19 7.93
C PHE A 203 8.14 21.50 7.89
N SER A 204 9.43 21.44 8.23
CA SER A 204 10.30 22.61 8.30
C SER A 204 10.68 23.22 6.94
N HIS A 205 10.57 22.47 5.84
CA HIS A 205 10.88 22.96 4.49
C HIS A 205 9.67 23.28 3.61
N GLU A 206 8.45 23.12 4.13
CA GLU A 206 7.24 23.35 3.35
C GLU A 206 7.13 24.81 2.89
N LYS A 207 6.81 24.98 1.61
CA LYS A 207 6.34 26.24 1.04
C LYS A 207 5.01 25.98 0.36
N SER A 208 4.07 26.91 0.55
CA SER A 208 2.71 26.82 0.04
C SER A 208 2.37 28.08 -0.76
N VAL A 209 1.62 27.91 -1.84
CA VAL A 209 1.07 29.00 -2.65
C VAL A 209 -0.37 28.70 -3.03
N VAL A 210 -1.19 29.75 -3.12
CA VAL A 210 -2.54 29.67 -3.72
C VAL A 210 -2.44 30.17 -5.15
N ILE A 211 -2.84 29.32 -6.10
CA ILE A 211 -2.73 29.61 -7.52
C ILE A 211 -3.81 30.63 -7.94
N SER A 212 -3.40 31.79 -8.45
CA SER A 212 -4.32 32.90 -8.75
C SER A 212 -5.21 32.67 -9.98
N GLU A 213 -4.75 31.84 -10.92
CA GLU A 213 -5.45 31.54 -12.17
C GLU A 213 -5.05 30.16 -12.71
N LYS A 214 -5.91 29.55 -13.51
CA LYS A 214 -5.64 28.25 -14.14
C LYS A 214 -4.38 28.34 -15.00
N CYS A 215 -3.39 27.49 -14.73
CA CYS A 215 -2.12 27.48 -15.44
C CYS A 215 -1.55 26.07 -15.61
N GLU A 216 -0.45 25.96 -16.35
CA GLU A 216 0.36 24.74 -16.43
C GLU A 216 1.74 25.03 -15.83
N ALA A 217 2.15 24.21 -14.86
CA ALA A 217 3.46 24.28 -14.23
C ALA A 217 4.32 23.08 -14.65
N ARG A 218 5.64 23.24 -14.53
CA ARG A 218 6.63 22.16 -14.64
C ARG A 218 7.49 22.11 -13.38
N ILE A 219 7.93 20.91 -13.00
CA ILE A 219 8.88 20.70 -11.91
C ILE A 219 10.23 20.37 -12.51
N GLU A 220 11.23 21.20 -12.24
CA GLU A 220 12.59 21.07 -12.75
C GLU A 220 13.62 21.13 -11.61
N MET A 221 14.72 20.40 -11.79
CA MET A 221 15.88 20.45 -10.91
C MET A 221 17.01 21.14 -11.66
N LEU A 222 17.47 22.28 -11.14
CA LEU A 222 18.66 22.97 -11.60
C LEU A 222 19.87 22.44 -10.81
N SER A 223 20.78 21.79 -11.52
CA SER A 223 22.06 21.33 -10.96
C SER A 223 23.04 22.49 -10.76
N GLU A 224 24.05 22.31 -9.90
CA GLU A 224 25.10 23.31 -9.65
C GLU A 224 25.91 23.69 -10.91
N ASP A 225 25.98 22.79 -11.89
CA ASP A 225 26.61 23.00 -13.20
C ASP A 225 25.70 23.73 -14.22
N GLY A 226 24.51 24.16 -13.79
CA GLY A 226 23.52 24.82 -14.63
C GLY A 226 22.66 23.88 -15.48
N LYS A 227 22.86 22.55 -15.40
CA LYS A 227 22.05 21.58 -16.13
C LYS A 227 20.63 21.52 -15.54
N VAL A 228 19.63 21.68 -16.40
CA VAL A 228 18.21 21.53 -16.03
C VAL A 228 17.76 20.10 -16.30
N THR A 229 17.19 19.45 -15.28
CA THR A 229 16.54 18.14 -15.40
C THR A 229 15.05 18.30 -15.12
N VAL A 230 14.20 18.02 -16.12
CA VAL A 230 12.74 18.05 -15.95
C VAL A 230 12.31 16.81 -15.17
N LEU A 231 11.74 17.02 -13.97
CA LEU A 231 11.21 15.96 -13.10
C LEU A 231 9.74 15.66 -13.40
N LYS A 232 8.98 16.71 -13.74
CA LYS A 232 7.58 16.60 -14.19
C LYS A 232 7.30 17.69 -15.21
N ASP A 233 7.07 17.26 -16.44
CA ASP A 233 6.90 18.18 -17.58
C ASP A 233 5.61 19.00 -17.49
N LYS A 234 4.50 18.37 -17.11
CA LYS A 234 3.18 19.01 -17.07
C LYS A 234 2.43 18.73 -15.77
N LEU A 235 2.06 19.81 -15.09
CA LEU A 235 1.19 19.85 -13.92
C LEU A 235 0.11 20.91 -14.16
N THR A 236 -1.10 20.47 -14.49
CA THR A 236 -2.25 21.36 -14.66
C THR A 236 -2.75 21.81 -13.29
N LEU A 237 -2.82 23.12 -13.08
CA LEU A 237 -3.28 23.73 -11.83
C LEU A 237 -4.55 24.55 -12.08
N GLN A 238 -5.48 24.48 -11.14
CA GLN A 238 -6.72 25.24 -11.16
C GLN A 238 -6.55 26.58 -10.46
N LYS A 239 -7.46 27.51 -10.77
CA LYS A 239 -7.60 28.73 -9.98
C LYS A 239 -8.00 28.35 -8.54
N ASP A 240 -7.40 29.03 -7.57
CA ASP A 240 -7.56 28.86 -6.13
C ASP A 240 -7.08 27.48 -5.60
N GLU A 241 -6.38 26.69 -6.43
CA GLU A 241 -5.72 25.46 -5.98
C GLU A 241 -4.55 25.80 -5.04
N VAL A 242 -4.42 25.04 -3.95
CA VAL A 242 -3.27 25.13 -3.04
C VAL A 242 -2.18 24.18 -3.54
N LEU A 243 -0.99 24.72 -3.80
CA LEU A 243 0.18 23.95 -4.21
C LEU A 243 1.27 24.05 -3.15
N ASP A 244 1.65 22.89 -2.60
CA ASP A 244 2.71 22.77 -1.61
C ASP A 244 3.94 22.08 -2.21
N ALA A 245 5.13 22.54 -1.81
CA ALA A 245 6.39 21.90 -2.13
C ALA A 245 7.24 21.80 -0.87
N SER A 246 7.83 20.62 -0.64
CA SER A 246 8.70 20.36 0.49
C SER A 246 9.72 19.27 0.17
N PHE A 247 10.73 19.10 1.01
CA PHE A 247 11.73 18.04 0.87
C PHE A 247 12.29 17.64 2.25
N ILE A 248 12.84 16.43 2.31
CA ILE A 248 13.57 15.94 3.48
C ILE A 248 15.07 15.93 3.20
N ASN A 249 15.87 16.46 4.13
CA ASN A 249 17.32 16.45 4.03
C ASN A 249 17.87 15.10 4.47
N CYS A 250 18.29 14.28 3.51
CA CYS A 250 18.79 12.93 3.79
C CYS A 250 20.03 12.88 4.70
N LYS A 251 20.85 13.94 4.76
CA LYS A 251 22.00 13.99 5.69
C LYS A 251 21.51 14.15 7.13
N MET A 252 20.55 15.05 7.35
CA MET A 252 19.95 15.31 8.66
C MET A 252 19.10 14.13 9.12
N LEU A 253 18.33 13.51 8.22
CA LEU A 253 17.57 12.28 8.50
C LEU A 253 18.47 11.14 9.00
N ARG A 254 19.61 10.92 8.32
CA ARG A 254 20.57 9.88 8.75
C ARG A 254 21.16 10.18 10.13
N ARG A 255 21.52 11.44 10.39
CA ARG A 255 22.02 11.88 11.70
C ARG A 255 20.97 11.64 12.79
N PHE A 256 19.73 12.06 12.55
CA PHE A 256 18.61 11.83 13.45
C PHE A 256 18.46 10.35 13.78
N PHE A 257 18.43 9.46 12.78
CA PHE A 257 18.35 8.02 13.04
C PHE A 257 19.54 7.49 13.84
N GLU A 258 20.77 7.92 13.56
CA GLU A 258 21.94 7.50 14.34
C GLU A 258 21.84 7.94 15.81
N GLU A 259 21.38 9.16 16.07
CA GLU A 259 21.14 9.69 17.43
C GLU A 259 20.05 8.90 18.16
N GLN A 260 18.89 8.66 17.53
CA GLN A 260 17.78 7.91 18.15
C GLN A 260 18.13 6.43 18.37
N ILE A 261 18.94 5.82 17.49
CA ILE A 261 19.40 4.43 17.65
C ILE A 261 20.44 4.30 18.77
N ALA A 262 21.11 5.38 19.16
CA ALA A 262 22.08 5.34 20.26
C ALA A 262 21.41 5.24 21.64
N GLU A 263 20.14 5.63 21.76
CA GLU A 263 19.39 5.61 23.01
C GLU A 263 19.25 4.18 23.59
N ARG A 264 19.41 4.06 24.91
CA ARG A 264 19.39 2.77 25.63
C ARG A 264 18.30 2.74 26.68
N GLY A 265 17.88 1.52 27.03
CA GLY A 265 16.86 1.29 28.06
C GLY A 265 15.43 1.47 27.56
N VAL A 266 15.25 1.73 26.26
CA VAL A 266 13.97 1.69 25.55
C VAL A 266 14.07 0.80 24.31
N MET A 267 12.92 0.37 23.81
CA MET A 267 12.80 -0.42 22.58
C MET A 267 12.70 0.53 21.39
N PHE A 268 13.51 0.29 20.36
CA PHE A 268 13.48 1.07 19.13
C PHE A 268 12.32 0.62 18.23
N SER A 269 11.54 1.57 17.75
CA SER A 269 10.45 1.34 16.81
C SER A 269 10.40 2.46 15.78
N LEU A 270 10.20 2.09 14.51
CA LEU A 270 10.01 3.03 13.41
C LEU A 270 8.56 2.98 12.93
N HIS A 271 7.97 4.15 12.79
CA HIS A 271 6.54 4.36 12.60
C HIS A 271 6.32 5.13 11.29
N LEU A 272 6.10 4.41 10.19
CA LEU A 272 5.93 4.95 8.83
C LEU A 272 4.68 4.37 8.15
N LYS A 273 4.31 4.90 6.98
CA LYS A 273 3.15 4.50 6.18
C LYS A 273 3.53 4.04 4.76
N ALA A 274 4.57 3.20 4.67
CA ALA A 274 5.25 2.77 3.43
C ALA A 274 4.36 2.35 2.25
N THR A 275 3.22 1.69 2.51
CA THR A 275 2.32 1.25 1.45
C THR A 275 1.48 2.38 0.84
N MET A 276 1.09 3.35 1.67
CA MET A 276 0.34 4.53 1.20
C MET A 276 1.31 5.52 0.58
N MET A 277 2.40 5.81 1.28
CA MET A 277 3.47 6.70 0.84
C MET A 277 4.52 5.91 0.06
N LYS A 278 4.10 5.31 -1.06
CA LYS A 278 4.87 4.31 -1.83
C LYS A 278 6.23 4.78 -2.37
N VAL A 279 6.52 6.08 -2.32
CA VAL A 279 7.78 6.67 -2.78
C VAL A 279 8.65 7.13 -1.61
N SER A 280 8.16 8.04 -0.77
CA SER A 280 8.96 8.66 0.32
C SER A 280 9.32 7.67 1.42
N ASP A 281 8.35 6.94 1.93
CA ASP A 281 8.49 6.18 3.16
C ASP A 281 9.40 4.95 3.01
N PRO A 282 9.37 4.18 1.91
CA PRO A 282 10.37 3.15 1.67
C PRO A 282 11.81 3.69 1.65
N ILE A 283 12.05 4.92 1.16
CA ILE A 283 13.37 5.56 1.17
C ILE A 283 13.79 5.92 2.60
N MET A 284 12.89 6.54 3.38
CA MET A 284 13.14 6.85 4.79
C MET A 284 13.38 5.57 5.61
N PHE A 285 12.61 4.52 5.35
CA PHE A 285 12.78 3.20 5.94
C PHE A 285 14.16 2.62 5.62
N GLY A 286 14.58 2.67 4.36
CA GLY A 286 15.91 2.23 3.93
C GLY A 286 17.06 2.99 4.60
N HIS A 287 16.90 4.31 4.82
CA HIS A 287 17.85 5.09 5.61
C HIS A 287 17.93 4.60 7.07
N CYS A 288 16.81 4.31 7.70
CA CYS A 288 16.79 3.76 9.06
C CYS A 288 17.43 2.37 9.14
N VAL A 289 17.16 1.48 8.17
CA VAL A 289 17.78 0.15 8.10
C VAL A 289 19.30 0.27 7.98
N LYS A 290 19.79 1.13 7.07
CA LYS A 290 21.22 1.38 6.90
C LYS A 290 21.86 1.98 8.17
N ALA A 291 21.17 2.88 8.86
CA ALA A 291 21.66 3.47 10.11
C ALA A 291 21.75 2.43 11.25
N TYR A 292 20.74 1.56 11.37
CA TYR A 292 20.70 0.52 12.41
C TYR A 292 21.75 -0.57 12.16
N PHE A 293 21.89 -1.02 10.91
CA PHE A 293 22.82 -2.08 10.49
C PHE A 293 24.10 -1.52 9.87
N LYS A 294 24.52 -0.31 10.25
CA LYS A 294 25.65 0.41 9.63
C LYS A 294 26.91 -0.44 9.48
N ASP A 295 27.28 -1.17 10.54
CA ASP A 295 28.49 -2.00 10.56
C ASP A 295 28.37 -3.21 9.61
N VAL A 296 27.16 -3.75 9.43
CA VAL A 296 26.87 -4.85 8.50
C VAL A 296 26.95 -4.36 7.06
N PHE A 297 26.33 -3.21 6.75
CA PHE A 297 26.43 -2.60 5.42
C PHE A 297 27.85 -2.20 5.06
N ALA A 298 28.63 -1.70 6.03
CA ALA A 298 30.04 -1.38 5.82
C ALA A 298 30.87 -2.64 5.53
N LYS A 299 30.66 -3.72 6.29
CA LYS A 299 31.42 -4.98 6.13
C LYS A 299 31.09 -5.72 4.83
N TYR A 300 29.85 -5.62 4.33
CA TYR A 300 29.36 -6.41 3.19
C TYR A 300 28.96 -5.59 1.97
N ALA A 301 29.44 -4.34 1.86
CA ALA A 301 29.08 -3.42 0.79
C ALA A 301 29.16 -4.06 -0.62
N GLU A 302 30.31 -4.65 -0.98
CA GLU A 302 30.50 -5.29 -2.29
C GLU A 302 29.57 -6.48 -2.52
N THR A 303 29.28 -7.26 -1.47
CA THR A 303 28.41 -8.42 -1.60
C THR A 303 26.96 -7.99 -1.79
N PHE A 304 26.51 -7.01 -1.02
CA PHE A 304 25.18 -6.43 -1.12
C PHE A 304 24.94 -5.75 -2.47
N GLU A 305 25.96 -5.09 -3.02
CA GLU A 305 25.90 -4.50 -4.36
C GLU A 305 25.76 -5.57 -5.45
N LYS A 306 26.62 -6.62 -5.43
CA LYS A 306 26.60 -7.71 -6.41
C LYS A 306 25.26 -8.46 -6.46
N ILE A 307 24.58 -8.62 -5.33
CA ILE A 307 23.30 -9.35 -5.26
C ILE A 307 22.08 -8.40 -5.28
N GLY A 308 22.29 -7.09 -5.42
CA GLY A 308 21.22 -6.10 -5.54
C GLY A 308 20.34 -5.97 -4.30
N VAL A 309 20.93 -5.98 -3.09
CA VAL A 309 20.17 -5.75 -1.84
C VAL A 309 19.62 -4.32 -1.83
N ASN A 310 18.31 -4.21 -1.64
CA ASN A 310 17.63 -2.94 -1.49
C ASN A 310 17.06 -2.77 -0.07
N ALA A 311 17.72 -1.96 0.75
CA ALA A 311 17.28 -1.66 2.12
C ALA A 311 15.87 -1.05 2.20
N ASN A 312 15.39 -0.42 1.13
CA ASN A 312 14.04 0.16 1.07
C ASN A 312 12.95 -0.93 1.11
N ASN A 313 13.30 -2.18 0.78
CA ASN A 313 12.39 -3.32 0.75
C ASN A 313 12.35 -4.12 2.06
N GLY A 314 13.01 -3.66 3.13
CA GLY A 314 13.04 -4.42 4.39
C GLY A 314 14.25 -5.32 4.58
N LEU A 315 14.35 -5.89 5.79
CA LEU A 315 15.35 -6.90 6.11
C LEU A 315 15.14 -8.20 5.32
N GLY A 316 13.92 -8.46 4.85
CA GLY A 316 13.61 -9.62 4.00
C GLY A 316 14.37 -9.59 2.67
N ASP A 317 14.64 -8.41 2.12
CA ASP A 317 15.44 -8.28 0.90
C ASP A 317 16.93 -8.51 1.18
N MET A 318 17.40 -8.18 2.39
CA MET A 318 18.74 -8.55 2.87
C MET A 318 18.87 -10.08 3.08
N ALA A 319 17.73 -10.77 3.31
CA ALA A 319 17.66 -12.22 3.43
C ALA A 319 17.63 -12.96 2.08
N LYS A 320 17.72 -12.26 0.93
CA LYS A 320 18.09 -12.86 -0.37
C LYS A 320 19.42 -13.62 -0.30
N ILE A 321 20.24 -13.35 0.72
CA ILE A 321 21.36 -14.19 1.10
C ILE A 321 20.80 -15.48 1.72
N ASN A 322 20.84 -16.60 0.99
CA ASN A 322 20.48 -17.88 1.58
C ASN A 322 21.47 -18.27 2.70
N GLU A 323 21.07 -19.10 3.65
CA GLU A 323 21.94 -19.53 4.77
C GLU A 323 23.30 -20.10 4.28
N ALA A 324 23.33 -20.71 3.10
CA ALA A 324 24.55 -21.24 2.49
C ALA A 324 25.53 -20.13 2.06
N GLN A 325 25.03 -18.99 1.56
CA GLN A 325 25.83 -17.81 1.24
C GLN A 325 26.27 -17.08 2.52
N ILE A 326 25.43 -17.03 3.57
CA ILE A 326 25.80 -16.49 4.89
C ILE A 326 26.96 -17.30 5.50
N ARG A 327 26.89 -18.62 5.39
CA ARG A 327 27.94 -19.54 5.87
C ARG A 327 29.20 -19.50 5.00
N ARG A 328 29.08 -19.48 3.66
CA ARG A 328 30.24 -19.41 2.74
C ARG A 328 31.00 -18.09 2.82
N ALA A 329 30.30 -16.97 3.05
CA ALA A 329 30.94 -15.66 3.18
C ALA A 329 31.45 -15.38 4.61
N ASN A 330 31.45 -16.39 5.51
CA ASN A 330 31.90 -16.25 6.89
C ASN A 330 31.24 -15.06 7.61
N LEU A 331 29.93 -14.84 7.38
CA LEU A 331 29.31 -13.57 7.75
C LEU A 331 29.25 -13.36 9.29
N GLY A 332 29.27 -14.43 10.10
CA GLY A 332 29.20 -14.34 11.57
C GLY A 332 27.97 -13.58 12.11
N TRP A 333 27.03 -13.24 11.22
CA TRP A 333 25.88 -12.39 11.45
C TRP A 333 24.68 -12.97 10.69
N SER A 334 23.54 -12.99 11.35
CA SER A 334 22.23 -13.33 10.78
C SER A 334 21.30 -12.12 10.96
N PRO A 335 20.30 -11.92 10.08
CA PRO A 335 19.23 -10.95 10.31
C PRO A 335 18.50 -11.11 11.66
N ARG A 336 18.63 -12.29 12.29
CA ARG A 336 18.07 -12.62 13.62
C ARG A 336 19.06 -12.38 14.77
N SER A 337 20.34 -12.15 14.48
CA SER A 337 21.36 -11.91 15.49
C SER A 337 21.11 -10.59 16.21
N ARG A 338 21.14 -10.63 17.55
CA ARG A 338 21.18 -9.41 18.35
C ARG A 338 22.48 -8.67 18.08
N ILE A 339 22.42 -7.37 17.85
CA ILE A 339 23.60 -6.50 17.79
C ILE A 339 23.73 -5.88 19.19
N PRO A 340 24.68 -6.31 20.04
CA PRO A 340 24.76 -5.84 21.43
C PRO A 340 24.92 -4.33 21.54
N SER A 341 25.60 -3.72 20.56
CA SER A 341 25.78 -2.28 20.43
C SER A 341 24.54 -1.53 19.91
N ARG A 342 23.36 -2.16 19.77
CA ARG A 342 22.12 -1.49 19.35
C ARG A 342 20.95 -1.78 20.32
N PRO A 343 19.96 -0.89 20.46
CA PRO A 343 18.75 -1.12 21.26
C PRO A 343 17.96 -2.32 20.71
N GLN A 344 17.09 -2.90 21.53
CA GLN A 344 16.18 -3.93 21.04
C GLN A 344 15.17 -3.31 20.07
N ILE A 345 14.94 -3.93 18.91
CA ILE A 345 13.89 -3.51 17.98
C ILE A 345 12.56 -4.12 18.41
N GLN A 346 11.48 -3.34 18.27
CA GLN A 346 10.12 -3.84 18.42
C GLN A 346 9.84 -5.03 17.52
N ARG A 347 9.56 -6.17 18.13
CA ARG A 347 9.04 -7.34 17.42
C ARG A 347 7.53 -7.29 17.47
N LYS A 348 6.89 -7.39 16.31
CA LYS A 348 5.46 -7.65 16.25
C LYS A 348 5.27 -9.16 16.20
N SER A 349 4.86 -9.77 17.32
CA SER A 349 4.27 -11.11 17.26
C SER A 349 3.02 -11.00 16.39
N VAL A 350 2.94 -11.79 15.33
CA VAL A 350 1.74 -11.88 14.48
C VAL A 350 0.67 -12.61 15.28
N PHE A 351 0.03 -11.90 16.21
CA PHE A 351 -1.23 -12.29 16.83
C PHE A 351 -2.10 -11.04 16.94
N SER A 352 -3.22 -11.09 16.21
CA SER A 352 -4.35 -10.15 16.16
C SER A 352 -4.39 -9.19 14.95
N PRO A 353 -5.40 -9.33 14.06
CA PRO A 353 -5.72 -8.32 13.05
C PRO A 353 -6.36 -7.11 13.75
N ARG A 354 -5.66 -5.98 13.84
CA ARG A 354 -6.29 -4.69 14.21
C ARG A 354 -6.70 -3.94 12.94
N ARG A 355 -7.91 -3.36 13.01
CA ARG A 355 -8.81 -2.95 11.92
C ARG A 355 -8.56 -1.56 11.34
N ASP A 356 -7.32 -1.10 11.26
CA ASP A 356 -7.00 0.09 10.48
C ASP A 356 -5.90 -0.26 9.49
N GLY A 357 -6.02 0.23 8.25
CA GLY A 357 -5.06 0.00 7.17
C GLY A 357 -3.71 0.69 7.40
N SER A 358 -3.21 0.71 8.62
CA SER A 358 -1.86 1.09 8.99
C SER A 358 -0.98 -0.15 8.90
N LEU A 359 -0.31 -0.34 7.76
CA LEU A 359 0.76 -1.32 7.66
C LEU A 359 1.95 -0.81 8.48
N TRP A 360 1.95 -1.11 9.79
CA TRP A 360 3.11 -0.89 10.66
C TRP A 360 4.19 -1.91 10.28
N VAL A 361 5.16 -1.49 9.46
CA VAL A 361 6.31 -2.33 9.11
C VAL A 361 7.32 -2.27 10.25
N CYS A 362 7.23 -3.24 11.15
CA CYS A 362 8.40 -3.77 11.83
C CYS A 362 8.33 -5.30 11.73
N VAL A 363 8.89 -5.83 10.65
CA VAL A 363 9.04 -7.27 10.44
C VAL A 363 10.31 -7.72 11.15
N ILE A 364 10.16 -8.53 12.20
CA ILE A 364 11.18 -9.50 12.59
C ILE A 364 10.43 -10.80 12.89
N ASN A 365 10.52 -11.77 11.98
CA ASN A 365 10.21 -13.19 12.22
C ASN A 365 11.49 -13.98 12.48
#